data_AF-X0TBB0-F1
#
_entry.id   AF-X0TBB0-F1
#
_cell.length_a   1.000
_cell.length_b   1.000
_cell.length_c   1.000
_cell.angle_alpha   90.00
_cell.angle_beta   90.00
_cell.angle_gamma   90.00
#
_symmetry.space_group_name_H-M   'P 1'
#
loop_
_entity.id
_entity.type
_entity.pdbx_description
1 polymer ?
#
loop_
_entity_poly.entity_id
_entity_poly.type
_entity_poly.pdbx_seq_one_letter_code
_entity_poly.pdbx_strand_id
1 'polypeptide(L)'
;DASGLIFLDWNEPTAEGILTGKIFEYLRSGRPILGIGGTASSVSSRLMIEAGVGFPLGKEVKKIINFLVENFLNGKNPPVSPQWDVIHRFNRESLAKKALDYMGKLVH
;
A
#
# COMPACT_ATOMS: atom_id res chain seq x y z
N ASP A 1 6.29 -19.20 0.40
CA ASP A 1 5.22 -18.18 0.41
C ASP A 1 5.33 -17.32 1.66
N ALA A 2 5.17 -16.00 1.55
CA ALA A 2 5.31 -15.07 2.69
C ALA A 2 3.95 -14.61 3.24
N SER A 3 3.52 -14.98 4.44
CA SER A 3 2.15 -14.70 4.93
C SER A 3 1.73 -13.21 4.95
N GLY A 4 2.68 -12.26 4.94
CA GLY A 4 2.43 -10.82 4.82
C GLY A 4 3.69 -10.06 4.40
N LEU A 5 3.54 -8.78 4.03
CA LEU A 5 4.59 -7.87 3.60
C LEU A 5 4.71 -6.69 4.57
N ILE A 6 5.92 -6.26 4.90
CA ILE A 6 6.16 -5.06 5.70
C ILE A 6 6.54 -3.91 4.78
N PHE A 7 5.76 -2.83 4.83
CA PHE A 7 6.06 -1.58 4.15
C PHE A 7 6.50 -0.55 5.18
N LEU A 8 7.79 -0.21 5.14
CA LEU A 8 8.36 0.84 5.97
C LEU A 8 8.01 2.20 5.35
N ASP A 9 6.95 2.80 5.87
CA ASP A 9 6.41 4.06 5.40
C ASP A 9 7.23 5.21 6.01
N TRP A 10 7.95 5.91 5.13
CA TRP A 10 8.80 7.03 5.51
C TRP A 10 7.94 8.29 5.60
N ASN A 11 7.65 8.73 6.82
CA ASN A 11 6.85 9.93 7.07
C ASN A 11 7.74 11.10 7.51
N GLU A 12 8.53 11.63 6.58
CA GLU A 12 9.15 12.94 6.74
C GLU A 12 8.22 14.00 6.12
N PRO A 13 7.93 15.12 6.79
CA PRO A 13 7.03 16.16 6.26
C PRO A 13 7.47 16.72 4.91
N THR A 14 8.77 16.76 4.64
CA THR A 14 9.36 17.21 3.36
C THR A 14 9.24 16.16 2.24
N ALA A 15 8.99 14.90 2.60
CA ALA A 15 8.79 13.78 1.68
C ALA A 15 7.30 13.38 1.56
N GLU A 16 6.39 14.18 2.13
CA GLU A 16 4.96 13.92 2.13
C GLU A 16 4.44 13.83 0.68
N GLY A 17 3.98 12.64 0.30
CA GLY A 17 3.48 12.36 -1.06
C GLY A 17 4.44 11.58 -1.96
N ILE A 18 5.69 11.33 -1.55
CA ILE A 18 6.62 10.50 -2.32
C ILE A 18 6.26 9.02 -2.13
N LEU A 19 5.70 8.41 -3.17
CA LEU A 19 5.50 6.96 -3.24
C LEU A 19 6.73 6.29 -3.85
N THR A 20 7.38 5.41 -3.11
CA THR A 20 8.41 4.52 -3.69
C THR A 20 7.74 3.47 -4.58
N GLY A 21 8.42 3.03 -5.64
CA GLY A 21 7.89 2.01 -6.56
C GLY A 21 7.50 0.68 -5.87
N LYS A 22 8.08 0.37 -4.71
CA LYS A 22 7.83 -0.85 -3.93
C LYS A 22 6.38 -1.01 -3.52
N ILE A 23 5.66 0.08 -3.24
CA ILE A 23 4.25 -0.03 -2.84
C ILE A 23 3.43 -0.69 -3.96
N PHE A 24 3.67 -0.34 -5.22
CA PHE A 24 2.94 -0.92 -6.36
C PHE A 24 3.28 -2.40 -6.60
N GLU A 25 4.52 -2.81 -6.33
CA GLU A 25 4.91 -4.22 -6.34
C GLU A 25 4.16 -5.00 -5.26
N TYR A 26 4.03 -4.44 -4.06
CA TYR A 26 3.34 -5.07 -2.94
C TYR A 26 1.83 -5.16 -3.20
N LEU A 27 1.22 -4.09 -3.72
CA LEU A 27 -0.19 -4.09 -4.11
C LEU A 27 -0.48 -5.22 -5.11
N ARG A 28 0.39 -5.42 -6.09
CA ARG A 28 0.22 -6.45 -7.12
C ARG A 28 0.35 -7.87 -6.58
N SER A 29 0.95 -8.05 -5.41
CA SER A 29 1.01 -9.35 -4.74
C SER A 29 -0.34 -9.81 -4.19
N GLY A 30 -1.27 -8.87 -3.93
CA GLY A 30 -2.55 -9.17 -3.28
C GLY A 30 -2.41 -9.65 -1.83
N ARG A 31 -1.22 -9.55 -1.23
CA ARG A 31 -0.92 -10.04 0.13
C ARG A 31 -1.13 -8.93 1.16
N PRO A 32 -1.39 -9.27 2.44
CA PRO A 32 -1.43 -8.30 3.53
C PRO A 32 -0.19 -7.39 3.55
N ILE A 33 -0.40 -6.07 3.59
CA ILE A 33 0.66 -5.06 3.69
C ILE A 33 0.57 -4.37 5.05
N LEU A 34 1.59 -4.52 5.87
CA LEU A 34 1.71 -3.87 7.17
C LEU A 34 2.48 -2.56 7.00
N GLY A 35 1.79 -1.43 7.08
CA GLY A 35 2.40 -0.10 7.03
C GLY A 35 2.95 0.31 8.41
N ILE A 36 4.27 0.40 8.55
CA ILE A 36 4.96 0.76 9.80
C ILE A 36 5.74 2.05 9.59
N GLY A 37 5.76 2.94 10.57
CA GLY A 37 6.47 4.23 10.49
C GLY A 37 5.61 5.40 10.00
N GLY A 38 4.59 5.13 9.22
CA GLY A 38 3.70 6.13 8.63
C GLY A 38 2.61 6.67 9.55
N THR A 39 1.84 7.63 9.06
CA THR A 39 0.52 7.98 9.60
C THR A 39 -0.56 7.28 8.78
N ALA A 40 -1.74 7.06 9.37
CA ALA A 40 -2.90 6.54 8.63
C ALA A 40 -3.33 7.47 7.48
N SER A 41 -2.93 8.74 7.53
CA SER A 41 -3.15 9.75 6.50
C SER A 41 -2.05 9.82 5.44
N SER A 42 -1.04 8.95 5.44
CA SER A 42 -0.04 8.95 4.37
C SER A 42 -0.67 8.49 3.04
N VAL A 43 -0.08 8.89 1.92
CA VAL A 43 -0.54 8.44 0.58
C VAL A 43 -0.43 6.91 0.49
N SER A 44 0.66 6.33 0.98
CA SER A 44 0.88 4.88 1.03
C SER A 44 -0.23 4.17 1.82
N SER A 45 -0.58 4.70 2.99
CA SER A 45 -1.64 4.14 3.86
C SER A 45 -3.00 4.17 3.19
N ARG A 46 -3.39 5.31 2.61
CA ARG A 46 -4.66 5.40 1.86
C ARG A 46 -4.69 4.42 0.70
N LEU A 47 -3.61 4.32 -0.06
CA LEU A 47 -3.53 3.47 -1.24
C LEU A 47 -3.63 1.97 -0.88
N MET A 48 -2.93 1.52 0.16
CA MET A 48 -3.03 0.12 0.60
C MET A 48 -4.41 -0.23 1.17
N ILE A 49 -5.08 0.73 1.82
CA ILE A 49 -6.47 0.59 2.29
C ILE A 49 -7.44 0.50 1.11
N GLU A 50 -7.35 1.43 0.15
CA GLU A 50 -8.19 1.44 -1.06
C GLU A 50 -8.05 0.15 -1.85
N ALA A 51 -6.82 -0.39 -1.92
CA ALA A 51 -6.54 -1.67 -2.57
C ALA A 51 -7.01 -2.90 -1.79
N GLY A 52 -7.56 -2.74 -0.57
CA GLY A 52 -8.13 -3.84 0.22
C GLY A 52 -7.11 -4.81 0.82
N VAL A 53 -5.84 -4.41 0.89
CA VAL A 53 -4.72 -5.25 1.36
C VAL A 53 -3.94 -4.65 2.53
N GLY A 54 -4.24 -3.41 2.91
CA GLY A 54 -3.41 -2.60 3.80
C GLY A 54 -3.82 -2.54 5.26
N PHE A 55 -2.83 -2.57 6.13
CA PHE A 55 -2.92 -2.41 7.58
C PHE A 55 -1.95 -1.30 8.04
N PRO A 56 -2.40 -0.03 8.11
CA PRO A 56 -1.55 1.08 8.58
C PRO A 56 -1.41 1.02 10.11
N LEU A 57 -0.34 0.37 10.57
CA LEU A 57 -0.05 0.18 11.98
C LEU A 57 0.60 1.42 12.61
N GLY A 58 1.36 2.18 11.83
CA GLY A 58 2.02 3.42 12.28
C GLY A 58 3.27 3.14 13.11
N LYS A 59 3.50 3.93 14.16
CA LYS A 59 4.74 3.87 14.99
C LYS A 59 4.55 3.21 16.36
N GLU A 60 3.31 2.93 16.77
CA GLU A 60 3.04 2.43 18.12
C GLU A 60 3.42 0.94 18.24
N VAL A 61 4.52 0.67 18.95
CA VAL A 61 5.08 -0.68 19.11
C VAL A 61 4.06 -1.68 19.66
N LYS A 62 3.28 -1.29 20.66
CA LYS A 62 2.27 -2.16 21.28
C LYS A 62 1.19 -2.57 20.28
N LYS A 63 0.70 -1.63 19.47
CA LYS A 63 -0.27 -1.89 18.39
C LYS A 63 0.32 -2.86 17.35
N ILE A 64 1.57 -2.66 16.95
CA ILE A 64 2.25 -3.55 16.00
C ILE A 64 2.36 -4.97 16.56
N ILE A 65 2.83 -5.12 17.80
CA ILE A 65 2.96 -6.43 18.45
C ILE A 65 1.61 -7.13 18.54
N ASN A 66 0.57 -6.44 19.03
CA ASN A 66 -0.77 -7.02 19.16
C ASN A 66 -1.29 -7.53 17.80
N PHE A 67 -1.14 -6.72 16.75
CA PHE A 67 -1.56 -7.11 15.41
C PHE A 67 -0.82 -8.36 14.92
N LEU A 68 0.50 -8.44 15.12
CA LEU A 68 1.31 -9.59 14.73
C LEU A 68 0.92 -10.87 15.48
N VAL A 69 0.67 -10.75 16.79
CA VAL A 69 0.22 -11.88 17.63
C VAL A 69 -1.13 -12.40 17.15
N GLU A 70 -2.10 -11.50 16.97
CA GLU A 70 -3.47 -11.84 16.59
C GLU A 70 -3.55 -12.45 15.19
N ASN A 71 -2.76 -11.95 14.25
CA ASN A 71 -2.96 -12.25 12.82
C ASN A 71 -1.89 -13.15 12.20
N PHE A 72 -0.81 -13.50 12.90
CA PHE A 72 0.24 -14.36 12.35
C PHE A 72 0.69 -15.46 13.29
N LEU A 73 0.93 -15.15 14.58
CA LEU A 73 1.47 -16.14 15.52
C LEU A 73 0.46 -17.22 15.92
N ASN A 74 -0.84 -16.92 15.83
CA ASN A 74 -1.91 -17.87 16.12
C ASN A 74 -2.35 -18.69 14.89
N GLY A 75 -1.51 -18.79 13.85
CA GLY A 75 -1.83 -19.51 12.60
C GLY A 75 -2.93 -18.85 11.76
N LYS A 76 -3.31 -17.62 12.13
CA LYS A 76 -4.25 -16.79 11.37
C LYS A 76 -3.51 -16.09 10.24
N ASN A 77 -4.28 -15.51 9.31
CA ASN A 77 -3.79 -14.52 8.37
C ASN A 77 -4.70 -13.30 8.47
N PRO A 78 -4.17 -12.07 8.31
CA PRO A 78 -5.02 -10.90 8.21
C PRO A 78 -6.01 -11.07 7.05
N PRO A 79 -7.31 -10.81 7.26
CA PRO A 79 -8.28 -10.89 6.18
C PRO A 79 -8.01 -9.77 5.19
N VAL A 80 -7.74 -10.12 3.93
CA VAL A 80 -7.58 -9.17 2.83
C VAL A 80 -8.55 -9.51 1.72
N SER A 81 -9.04 -8.49 1.04
CA SER A 81 -9.89 -8.60 -0.14
C SER A 81 -9.33 -7.66 -1.21
N PRO A 82 -8.33 -8.13 -1.99
CA PRO A 82 -7.67 -7.30 -2.99
C PRO A 82 -8.68 -6.67 -3.96
N GLN A 83 -8.68 -5.35 -4.05
CA GLN A 83 -9.48 -4.59 -5.00
C GLN A 83 -8.70 -4.48 -6.31
N TRP A 84 -8.84 -5.49 -7.17
CA TRP A 84 -8.03 -5.62 -8.39
C TRP A 84 -8.24 -4.46 -9.37
N ASP A 85 -9.43 -3.90 -9.41
CA ASP A 85 -9.79 -2.69 -10.16
C ASP A 85 -9.06 -1.44 -9.64
N VAL A 86 -8.70 -1.36 -8.35
CA VAL A 86 -7.82 -0.32 -7.82
C VAL A 86 -6.37 -0.63 -8.18
N ILE A 87 -5.92 -1.87 -7.92
CA ILE A 87 -4.54 -2.32 -8.14
C ILE A 87 -4.12 -2.16 -9.62
N HIS A 88 -4.99 -2.54 -10.57
CA HIS A 88 -4.69 -2.49 -11.99
C HIS A 88 -4.58 -1.07 -12.56
N ARG A 89 -5.14 -0.03 -11.91
CA ARG A 89 -4.96 1.38 -12.31
C ARG A 89 -3.48 1.79 -12.32
N PHE A 90 -2.65 1.08 -11.58
CA PHE A 90 -1.23 1.34 -11.42
C PHE A 90 -0.34 0.37 -12.20
N ASN A 91 -0.92 -0.47 -13.07
CA ASN A 91 -0.12 -1.28 -13.98
C ASN A 91 0.53 -0.40 -15.07
N ARG A 92 1.61 -0.91 -15.68
CA ARG A 92 2.39 -0.14 -16.67
C ARG A 92 1.55 0.39 -17.82
N GLU A 93 0.66 -0.45 -18.34
CA GLU A 93 -0.22 -0.10 -19.46
C GLU A 93 -1.18 1.05 -19.10
N SER A 94 -1.84 0.96 -17.95
CA SER A 94 -2.79 1.96 -17.46
C SER A 94 -2.12 3.30 -17.18
N LEU A 95 -0.92 3.27 -16.59
CA LEU A 95 -0.13 4.48 -16.34
C LEU A 95 0.37 5.11 -17.63
N ALA A 96 0.86 4.31 -18.59
CA ALA A 96 1.28 4.80 -19.90
C ALA A 96 0.12 5.43 -20.68
N LYS A 97 -1.06 4.79 -20.66
CA LYS A 97 -2.27 5.32 -21.29
C LYS A 97 -2.68 6.66 -20.68
N LYS A 98 -2.71 6.77 -19.34
CA LYS A 98 -2.97 8.05 -18.67
C LYS A 98 -1.97 9.14 -19.06
N ALA A 99 -0.69 8.81 -19.14
CA ALA A 99 0.34 9.77 -19.56
C ALA A 99 0.08 10.30 -20.98
N LEU A 100 -0.23 9.40 -21.93
CA LEU A 100 -0.61 9.79 -23.29
C LEU A 100 -1.86 10.68 -23.33
N ASP A 101 -2.90 10.33 -22.57
CA ASP A 101 -4.14 11.11 -22.49
C ASP A 101 -3.88 12.54 -21.97
N TYR A 102 -3.01 12.70 -20.97
CA TYR A 102 -2.62 14.03 -20.47
C TYR A 102 -1.81 14.82 -21.49
N MET A 103 -0.88 14.19 -22.19
CA MET A 103 -0.11 14.83 -23.25
C MET A 103 -1.03 15.32 -24.38
N GLY A 104 -2.02 14.52 -24.80
CA GLY A 104 -2.99 14.92 -25.81
C GLY A 104 -3.83 16.14 -25.41
N LYS A 105 -4.18 16.27 -24.12
CA LYS A 105 -4.93 17.43 -23.59
C LYS A 105 -4.12 18.72 -23.50
N LEU A 106 -2.80 18.64 -23.48
CA LEU A 106 -1.92 19.82 -23.41
C LEU A 106 -1.59 20.39 -24.79
N VAL A 107 -1.88 19.65 -25.85
CA VAL A 107 -1.61 20.03 -27.26
C VAL A 107 -2.84 20.68 -27.92
N HIS A 108 -3.96 20.79 -27.21
CA HIS A 108 -5.19 21.48 -27.61
C HIS A 108 -5.53 22.59 -26.62
#